data_AF-A0A7X1ZI65-F1
#
_entry.id   AF-A0A7X1ZI65-F1
#
_cell.length_a   1.000
_cell.length_b   1.000
_cell.length_c   1.000
_cell.angle_alpha   90.00
_cell.angle_beta   90.00
_cell.angle_gamma   90.00
#
_symmetry.space_group_name_H-M   'P 1'
#
loop_
_entity.id
_entity.type
_entity.pdbx_description
1 polymer ?
#
loop_
_entity_poly.entity_id
_entity_poly.type
_entity_poly.pdbx_seq_one_letter_code
_entity_poly.pdbx_strand_id
1 'polypeptide(L)'
;IVTAIYEGMTEGITPFKKIPKIIGGRYGLSSKEFTPAMVKGIFEEMKKEVPKNHFTIGINDDVTHTSISYDSDFSIEPADRTRAVFYGLGSDGTVGANKNTIKIIGEETDNYAQGYFVYDSRKAGSLTISHLRFGPTPIHSTYLVNRANFVACHQFSFLERYDVLKTAQPGAVFLLNSSYSADEVWDHLPYSIQETIIEKKLRFYVIDAYKIAKEVGLGARINTIMQVCFFSLSKVIPIEEATKDIKRFIKKTYGKKGEKIVNTNFAAVDNTLSNLHEVKIPSKASSKLPKHLSVPVEAPEFVQKVTAKIIVGEGDDLPVSAFSVDGTFPSGTTQWEKRNIAQEIPAWDPDTCIQCGKCVMTCPHAVIRAKVYDPKLLSSAPENFKFAEVKNPQFKGMKYTIQISPEDCTSCSLCVVNCPAKNKNNPKLKALNMVSQPPVREQESKNWKFFLGIPEVNRKELKLSAVRNVQFLQPLFEFSGACAGCGETPYVKLLSQLFGDRAVIANATGCSSIYGGNLPTTPWTFNKEGKGPAWSNSLFEDNAEFGFGMRLAIDKQFEYALELLDRLSSDIGKDLVGE
;
A
#
# COMPACT_ATOMS: atom_id res chain seq x y z
N ILE A 1 -24.36 16.35 -29.48
CA ILE A 1 -23.83 17.72 -29.71
C ILE A 1 -23.82 18.05 -31.20
N VAL A 2 -23.01 17.37 -32.03
CA VAL A 2 -22.96 17.65 -33.48
C VAL A 2 -24.34 17.54 -34.14
N THR A 3 -25.06 16.43 -33.90
CA THR A 3 -26.44 16.24 -34.38
C THR A 3 -27.38 17.36 -33.93
N ALA A 4 -27.39 17.68 -32.63
CA ALA A 4 -28.22 18.74 -32.07
C ALA A 4 -27.91 20.14 -32.65
N ILE A 5 -26.63 20.43 -32.94
CA ILE A 5 -26.25 21.68 -33.62
C ILE A 5 -26.80 21.71 -35.04
N TYR A 6 -26.73 20.58 -35.76
CA TYR A 6 -27.20 20.49 -37.14
C TYR A 6 -28.73 20.59 -37.22
N GLU A 7 -29.46 19.88 -36.36
CA GLU A 7 -30.92 19.95 -36.24
C GLU A 7 -31.36 21.36 -35.85
N GLY A 8 -30.74 21.95 -34.82
CA GLY A 8 -31.08 23.30 -34.37
C GLY A 8 -30.78 24.39 -35.42
N MET A 9 -29.76 24.20 -36.26
CA MET A 9 -29.51 25.09 -37.40
C MET A 9 -30.57 24.93 -38.49
N THR A 10 -31.03 23.70 -38.74
CA THR A 10 -32.09 23.40 -39.70
C THR A 10 -33.42 24.01 -39.26
N GLU A 11 -33.72 23.95 -37.95
CA GLU A 11 -34.92 24.53 -37.35
C GLU A 11 -34.84 26.05 -37.14
N GLY A 12 -33.67 26.67 -37.36
CA GLY A 12 -33.47 28.11 -37.19
C GLY A 12 -33.49 28.59 -35.74
N ILE A 13 -33.35 27.68 -34.77
CA ILE A 13 -33.41 27.99 -33.32
C ILE A 13 -32.03 28.26 -32.70
N THR A 14 -30.94 28.01 -33.44
CA THR A 14 -29.58 28.26 -32.95
C THR A 14 -29.23 29.75 -32.95
N PRO A 15 -28.46 30.24 -31.96
CA PRO A 15 -28.04 31.65 -31.90
C PRO A 15 -26.92 32.01 -32.90
N PHE A 16 -26.41 31.05 -33.68
CA PHE A 16 -25.32 31.23 -34.63
C PHE A 16 -25.78 30.96 -36.08
N LYS A 17 -25.22 31.72 -37.04
CA LYS A 17 -25.56 31.64 -38.47
C LYS A 17 -24.75 30.60 -39.26
N LYS A 18 -23.63 30.12 -38.69
CA LYS A 18 -22.72 29.16 -39.30
C LYS A 18 -22.42 28.06 -38.28
N ILE A 19 -22.15 26.86 -38.77
CA ILE A 19 -21.73 25.73 -37.94
C ILE A 19 -20.43 26.14 -37.22
N PRO A 20 -20.39 26.15 -35.88
CA PRO A 20 -19.17 26.43 -35.14
C PRO A 20 -18.14 25.32 -35.38
N LYS A 21 -16.86 25.62 -35.19
CA LYS A 21 -15.82 24.58 -35.14
C LYS A 21 -16.06 23.73 -33.90
N ILE A 22 -16.27 22.42 -34.09
CA ILE A 22 -16.52 21.47 -33.00
C ILE A 22 -15.33 20.52 -32.93
N ILE A 23 -14.74 20.42 -31.74
CA ILE A 23 -13.77 19.38 -31.41
C ILE A 23 -14.30 18.57 -30.22
N GLY A 24 -14.04 17.28 -30.21
CA GLY A 24 -14.39 16.37 -29.12
C GLY A 24 -13.16 15.79 -28.44
N GLY A 25 -13.22 15.63 -27.13
CA GLY A 25 -12.15 15.01 -26.35
C GLY A 25 -12.69 14.15 -25.20
N ARG A 26 -11.83 13.27 -24.68
CA ARG A 26 -12.11 12.40 -23.52
C ARG A 26 -11.25 12.84 -22.34
N TYR A 27 -11.83 12.86 -21.14
CA TYR A 27 -11.16 13.17 -19.89
C TYR A 27 -11.78 12.35 -18.75
N GLY A 28 -11.11 12.26 -17.60
CA GLY A 28 -11.73 11.80 -16.36
C GLY A 28 -12.17 10.33 -16.31
N LEU A 29 -11.75 9.48 -17.26
CA LEU A 29 -12.05 8.05 -17.22
C LEU A 29 -11.51 7.45 -15.91
N SER A 30 -12.36 6.69 -15.22
CA SER A 30 -12.03 6.05 -13.94
C SER A 30 -11.47 7.04 -12.90
N SER A 31 -12.05 8.24 -12.82
CA SER A 31 -11.63 9.31 -11.90
C SER A 31 -10.22 9.84 -12.14
N LYS A 32 -9.68 9.72 -13.35
CA LYS A 32 -8.46 10.44 -13.75
C LYS A 32 -8.62 11.93 -13.46
N GLU A 33 -7.57 12.56 -12.94
CA GLU A 33 -7.61 13.95 -12.54
C GLU A 33 -8.05 14.88 -13.69
N PHE A 34 -8.85 15.89 -13.36
CA PHE A 34 -9.26 16.93 -14.32
C PHE A 34 -9.09 18.32 -13.69
N THR A 35 -7.91 18.90 -13.92
CA THR A 35 -7.48 20.13 -13.24
C THR A 35 -7.77 21.40 -14.06
N PRO A 36 -7.75 22.59 -13.45
CA PRO A 36 -7.82 23.85 -14.18
C PRO A 36 -6.72 24.01 -15.25
N ALA A 37 -5.54 23.44 -15.01
CA ALA A 37 -4.46 23.38 -15.99
C ALA A 37 -4.88 22.62 -17.26
N MET A 38 -5.55 21.48 -17.10
CA MET A 38 -6.09 20.71 -18.22
C MET A 38 -7.19 21.49 -18.96
N VAL A 39 -8.10 22.13 -18.22
CA VAL A 39 -9.14 22.99 -18.82
C VAL A 39 -8.52 24.11 -19.64
N LYS A 40 -7.48 24.78 -19.13
CA LYS A 40 -6.72 25.78 -19.89
C LYS A 40 -6.10 25.16 -21.15
N GLY A 41 -5.52 23.97 -21.06
CA GLY A 41 -4.98 23.24 -22.21
C GLY A 41 -6.02 23.01 -23.31
N ILE A 42 -7.26 22.68 -22.96
CA ILE A 42 -8.37 22.54 -23.93
C ILE A 42 -8.65 23.88 -24.62
N PHE A 43 -8.72 24.99 -23.88
CA PHE A 43 -8.93 26.31 -24.48
C PHE A 43 -7.77 26.74 -25.38
N GLU A 44 -6.53 26.42 -25.02
CA GLU A 44 -5.36 26.67 -25.87
C GLU A 44 -5.37 25.80 -27.13
N GLU A 45 -5.80 24.54 -27.04
CA GLU A 45 -6.01 23.68 -28.21
C GLU A 45 -7.04 24.29 -29.16
N MET A 46 -8.17 24.77 -28.66
CA MET A 46 -9.24 25.39 -29.46
C MET A 46 -8.78 26.63 -30.24
N LYS A 47 -7.73 27.32 -29.77
CA LYS A 47 -7.17 28.51 -30.43
C LYS A 47 -6.24 28.16 -31.61
N LYS A 48 -5.79 26.92 -31.73
CA LYS A 48 -4.90 26.49 -32.83
C LYS A 48 -5.61 26.59 -34.17
N GLU A 49 -4.84 26.86 -35.23
CA GLU A 49 -5.35 26.84 -36.60
C GLU A 49 -5.98 25.48 -36.94
N VAL A 50 -5.29 24.40 -36.58
CA VAL A 50 -5.74 23.01 -36.73
C VAL A 50 -5.74 22.33 -35.35
N PRO A 51 -6.84 22.43 -34.57
CA PRO A 51 -6.97 21.77 -33.28
C PRO A 51 -7.15 20.27 -33.47
N LYS A 52 -6.60 19.50 -32.55
CA LYS A 52 -6.75 18.05 -32.49
C LYS A 52 -8.20 17.70 -32.15
N ASN A 53 -8.84 16.90 -33.01
CA ASN A 53 -10.14 16.29 -32.70
C ASN A 53 -9.94 14.87 -32.12
N HIS A 54 -10.96 14.35 -31.44
CA HIS A 54 -10.92 13.06 -30.72
C HIS A 54 -9.75 12.92 -29.73
N PHE A 55 -9.36 14.04 -29.13
CA PHE A 55 -8.21 14.12 -28.25
C PHE A 55 -8.47 13.43 -26.89
N THR A 56 -7.40 13.22 -26.14
CA THR A 56 -7.43 12.88 -24.71
C THR A 56 -6.71 13.96 -23.91
N ILE A 57 -7.10 14.13 -22.65
CA ILE A 57 -6.37 15.03 -21.74
C ILE A 57 -6.22 14.39 -20.36
N GLY A 58 -5.06 14.62 -19.75
CA GLY A 58 -4.66 14.03 -18.48
C GLY A 58 -3.86 12.72 -18.60
N ILE A 59 -3.63 12.21 -19.81
CA ILE A 59 -2.75 11.05 -20.07
C ILE A 59 -1.68 11.41 -21.10
N ASN A 60 -0.58 10.64 -21.11
CA ASN A 60 0.38 10.64 -22.20
C ASN A 60 0.08 9.48 -23.16
N ASP A 61 -0.62 9.76 -24.26
CA ASP A 61 -0.89 8.78 -25.30
C ASP A 61 0.21 8.84 -26.38
N ASP A 62 1.25 8.06 -26.17
CA ASP A 62 2.39 7.89 -27.07
C ASP A 62 2.20 6.76 -28.09
N VAL A 63 1.02 6.13 -28.12
CA VAL A 63 0.69 5.05 -29.05
C VAL A 63 -0.19 5.56 -30.19
N THR A 64 -1.31 6.21 -29.85
CA THR A 64 -2.25 6.77 -30.84
C THR A 64 -2.19 8.29 -30.94
N HIS A 65 -1.30 8.93 -30.16
CA HIS A 65 -1.00 10.37 -30.22
C HIS A 65 -2.23 11.26 -30.07
N THR A 66 -3.23 10.84 -29.29
CA THR A 66 -4.46 11.61 -29.06
C THR A 66 -4.33 12.65 -27.96
N SER A 67 -3.32 12.57 -27.09
CA SER A 67 -3.16 13.49 -25.97
C SER A 67 -2.85 14.93 -26.41
N ILE A 68 -3.34 15.92 -25.65
CA ILE A 68 -3.00 17.34 -25.80
C ILE A 68 -2.18 17.84 -24.60
N SER A 69 -1.27 18.78 -24.87
CA SER A 69 -0.38 19.38 -23.87
C SER A 69 -1.09 20.42 -23.00
N TYR A 70 -0.69 20.52 -21.75
CA TYR A 70 -1.12 21.59 -20.85
C TYR A 70 0.01 21.96 -19.87
N ASP A 71 -0.05 23.18 -19.34
CA ASP A 71 0.88 23.68 -18.33
C ASP A 71 0.41 23.26 -16.94
N SER A 72 1.08 22.27 -16.33
CA SER A 72 0.73 21.71 -15.02
C SER A 72 0.88 22.69 -13.86
N ASP A 73 1.63 23.79 -14.04
CA ASP A 73 1.85 24.81 -13.00
C ASP A 73 0.74 25.86 -12.94
N PHE A 74 -0.21 25.83 -13.87
CA PHE A 74 -1.35 26.73 -13.84
C PHE A 74 -2.27 26.44 -12.64
N SER A 75 -2.54 27.47 -11.84
CA SER A 75 -3.43 27.39 -10.68
C SER A 75 -4.36 28.60 -10.63
N ILE A 76 -5.59 28.35 -10.20
CA ILE A 76 -6.64 29.37 -9.99
C ILE A 76 -7.09 29.43 -8.52
N GLU A 77 -6.35 28.77 -7.62
CA GLU A 77 -6.73 28.72 -6.20
C GLU A 77 -6.48 30.08 -5.51
N PRO A 78 -7.46 30.62 -4.78
CA PRO A 78 -7.30 31.85 -4.01
C PRO A 78 -6.17 31.78 -2.97
N ALA A 79 -5.55 32.92 -2.66
CA ALA A 79 -4.44 32.99 -1.70
C ALA A 79 -4.89 32.87 -0.23
N ASP A 80 -6.11 33.28 0.07
CA ASP A 80 -6.76 33.25 1.40
C ASP A 80 -7.28 31.86 1.79
N ARG A 81 -7.07 30.84 0.93
CA ARG A 81 -7.56 29.48 1.15
C ARG A 81 -6.54 28.63 1.89
N THR A 82 -6.97 27.98 2.97
CA THR A 82 -6.21 26.87 3.57
C THR A 82 -6.33 25.66 2.66
N ARG A 83 -5.20 25.05 2.31
CA ARG A 83 -5.06 23.87 1.45
C ARG A 83 -4.16 22.88 2.16
N ALA A 84 -4.77 21.89 2.81
CA ALA A 84 -4.07 20.96 3.67
C ALA A 84 -4.05 19.55 3.08
N VAL A 85 -2.90 18.88 3.13
CA VAL A 85 -2.71 17.51 2.70
C VAL A 85 -2.21 16.66 3.86
N PHE A 86 -2.84 15.51 4.09
CA PHE A 86 -2.49 14.61 5.21
C PHE A 86 -2.21 13.21 4.67
N TYR A 87 -0.99 12.73 4.90
CA TYR A 87 -0.55 11.37 4.62
C TYR A 87 -0.71 10.54 5.89
N GLY A 88 -1.62 9.56 5.85
CA GLY A 88 -1.92 8.64 6.95
C GLY A 88 -1.88 7.19 6.52
N LEU A 89 -1.88 6.28 7.48
CA LEU A 89 -1.97 4.84 7.27
C LEU A 89 -3.42 4.37 7.38
N GLY A 90 -3.85 3.50 6.48
CA GLY A 90 -5.17 2.87 6.55
C GLY A 90 -5.39 2.23 7.92
N SER A 91 -6.40 2.72 8.66
CA SER A 91 -6.78 2.37 10.04
C SER A 91 -6.03 3.10 11.18
N ASP A 92 -5.23 4.14 10.93
CA ASP A 92 -4.62 4.97 11.99
C ASP A 92 -5.55 6.08 12.54
N GLY A 93 -6.69 6.29 11.88
CA GLY A 93 -7.72 7.27 12.27
C GLY A 93 -7.58 8.66 11.62
N THR A 94 -6.58 8.88 10.75
CA THR A 94 -6.33 10.16 10.05
C THR A 94 -7.55 10.67 9.29
N VAL A 95 -8.12 9.84 8.42
CA VAL A 95 -9.33 10.18 7.65
C VAL A 95 -10.51 10.53 8.58
N GLY A 96 -10.67 9.80 9.68
CA GLY A 96 -11.73 10.05 10.66
C GLY A 96 -11.56 11.39 11.36
N ALA A 97 -10.33 11.72 11.77
CA ALA A 97 -9.99 13.03 12.34
C ALA A 97 -10.23 14.16 11.33
N ASN A 98 -9.83 13.99 10.06
CA ASN A 98 -10.06 14.98 9.01
C ASN A 98 -11.54 15.21 8.72
N LYS A 99 -12.37 14.16 8.71
CA LYS A 99 -13.84 14.31 8.64
C LYS A 99 -14.40 15.09 9.83
N ASN A 100 -13.83 14.92 11.01
CA ASN A 100 -14.21 15.69 12.20
C ASN A 100 -13.76 17.15 12.08
N THR A 101 -12.53 17.41 11.64
CA THR A 101 -12.01 18.76 11.36
C THR A 101 -12.90 19.53 10.38
N ILE A 102 -13.35 18.88 9.30
CA ILE A 102 -14.28 19.50 8.34
C ILE A 102 -15.59 19.92 9.03
N LYS A 103 -16.13 19.06 9.90
CA LYS A 103 -17.37 19.38 10.64
C LYS A 103 -17.16 20.52 11.62
N ILE A 104 -16.08 20.51 12.40
CA ILE A 104 -15.77 21.58 13.34
C ILE A 104 -15.67 22.92 12.59
N ILE A 105 -14.88 22.99 11.52
CA ILE A 105 -14.71 24.25 10.78
C ILE A 105 -16.00 24.67 10.08
N GLY A 106 -16.72 23.74 9.44
CA GLY A 106 -17.93 24.06 8.69
C GLY A 106 -19.18 24.32 9.54
N GLU A 107 -19.25 23.81 10.77
CA GLU A 107 -20.38 24.04 11.69
C GLU A 107 -20.13 25.21 12.65
N GLU A 108 -18.87 25.52 12.97
CA GLU A 108 -18.52 26.53 13.99
C GLU A 108 -17.93 27.83 13.40
N THR A 109 -17.78 27.92 12.07
CA THR A 109 -17.30 29.13 11.38
C THR A 109 -18.07 29.42 10.10
N ASP A 110 -17.94 30.64 9.57
CA ASP A 110 -18.50 31.03 8.27
C ASP A 110 -17.69 30.50 7.07
N ASN A 111 -16.62 29.73 7.31
CA ASN A 111 -15.81 29.17 6.23
C ASN A 111 -16.55 28.03 5.52
N TYR A 112 -16.42 28.01 4.21
CA TYR A 112 -16.68 26.83 3.41
C TYR A 112 -15.61 25.78 3.69
N ALA A 113 -16.03 24.53 3.82
CA ALA A 113 -15.15 23.40 4.08
C ALA A 113 -15.33 22.32 3.00
N GLN A 114 -14.22 21.81 2.45
CA GLN A 114 -14.20 20.72 1.48
C GLN A 114 -13.20 19.66 1.94
N GLY A 115 -13.55 18.39 1.77
CA GLY A 115 -12.63 17.28 1.94
C GLY A 115 -12.78 16.23 0.86
N TYR A 116 -11.66 15.81 0.29
CA TYR A 116 -11.54 14.66 -0.59
C TYR A 116 -10.52 13.69 -0.01
N PHE A 117 -10.77 12.39 -0.14
CA PHE A 117 -9.96 11.36 0.51
C PHE A 117 -9.56 10.32 -0.53
N VAL A 118 -8.26 10.23 -0.80
CA VAL A 118 -7.66 9.20 -1.63
C VAL A 118 -7.36 8.01 -0.73
N TYR A 119 -7.98 6.87 -1.06
CA TYR A 119 -7.72 5.60 -0.41
C TYR A 119 -7.04 4.68 -1.43
N ASP A 120 -6.14 3.86 -0.93
CA ASP A 120 -5.80 2.62 -1.61
C ASP A 120 -6.99 1.65 -1.51
N SER A 121 -7.22 0.85 -2.54
CA SER A 121 -8.19 -0.24 -2.57
C SER A 121 -7.86 -1.34 -1.56
N ARG A 122 -6.61 -1.41 -1.08
CA ARG A 122 -6.25 -2.26 0.06
C ARG A 122 -6.97 -1.80 1.33
N LYS A 123 -7.62 -2.75 1.99
CA LYS A 123 -8.46 -2.51 3.17
C LYS A 123 -7.71 -1.92 4.39
N ALA A 124 -6.42 -2.21 4.56
CA ALA A 124 -5.65 -1.74 5.71
C ALA A 124 -4.13 -1.67 5.44
N GLY A 125 -3.44 -0.83 6.22
CA GLY A 125 -1.98 -0.70 6.18
C GLY A 125 -1.43 -0.04 4.91
N SER A 126 -2.29 0.57 4.10
CA SER A 126 -1.95 1.30 2.88
C SER A 126 -1.89 2.80 3.11
N LEU A 127 -1.33 3.54 2.17
CA LEU A 127 -1.32 4.99 2.19
C LEU A 127 -2.75 5.54 2.04
N THR A 128 -3.08 6.55 2.82
CA THR A 128 -4.28 7.38 2.64
C THR A 128 -3.85 8.83 2.54
N ILE A 129 -4.45 9.57 1.62
CA ILE A 129 -4.14 10.99 1.41
C ILE A 129 -5.43 11.78 1.55
N SER A 130 -5.51 12.67 2.54
CA SER A 130 -6.65 13.56 2.72
C SER A 130 -6.31 14.93 2.16
N HIS A 131 -7.17 15.46 1.27
CA HIS A 131 -7.06 16.79 0.70
C HIS A 131 -8.19 17.65 1.26
N LEU A 132 -7.83 18.65 2.07
CA LEU A 132 -8.78 19.55 2.71
C LEU A 132 -8.61 20.97 2.18
N ARG A 133 -9.74 21.67 2.02
CA ARG A 133 -9.77 23.10 1.71
C ARG A 133 -10.72 23.83 2.65
N PHE A 134 -10.30 25.01 3.11
CA PHE A 134 -11.11 25.90 3.94
C PHE A 134 -10.93 27.36 3.50
N GLY A 135 -12.01 28.14 3.50
CA GLY A 135 -11.93 29.58 3.26
C GLY A 135 -13.29 30.28 3.20
N PRO A 136 -13.31 31.61 3.09
CA PRO A 136 -14.52 32.42 3.19
C PRO A 136 -15.41 32.38 1.93
N THR A 137 -14.91 31.83 0.83
CA THR A 137 -15.61 31.77 -0.46
C THR A 137 -15.97 30.33 -0.85
N PRO A 138 -17.07 30.12 -1.62
CA PRO A 138 -17.44 28.80 -2.12
C PRO A 138 -16.29 28.05 -2.80
N ILE A 139 -16.18 26.75 -2.50
CA ILE A 139 -15.08 25.90 -3.00
C ILE A 139 -15.59 25.04 -4.17
N HIS A 140 -15.24 25.44 -5.39
CA HIS A 140 -15.55 24.70 -6.63
C HIS A 140 -14.40 23.81 -7.12
N SER A 141 -13.33 23.66 -6.34
CA SER A 141 -12.15 22.89 -6.71
C SER A 141 -12.41 21.38 -6.62
N THR A 142 -13.05 20.80 -7.63
CA THR A 142 -13.33 19.35 -7.74
C THR A 142 -12.11 18.59 -8.29
N TYR A 143 -10.94 18.83 -7.71
CA TYR A 143 -9.66 18.23 -8.05
C TYR A 143 -8.75 18.17 -6.81
N LEU A 144 -7.73 17.31 -6.82
CA LEU A 144 -6.79 17.15 -5.71
C LEU A 144 -6.00 18.44 -5.41
N VAL A 145 -5.59 18.61 -4.15
CA VAL A 145 -4.69 19.72 -3.79
C VAL A 145 -3.30 19.44 -4.35
N ASN A 146 -2.83 20.27 -5.28
CA ASN A 146 -1.49 20.22 -5.85
C ASN A 146 -0.55 21.31 -5.30
N ARG A 147 -1.09 22.30 -4.57
CA ARG A 147 -0.34 23.37 -3.88
C ARG A 147 -0.88 23.56 -2.46
N ALA A 148 -0.29 22.85 -1.52
CA ALA A 148 -0.67 22.80 -0.12
C ALA A 148 0.14 23.80 0.70
N ASN A 149 -0.54 24.61 1.53
CA ASN A 149 0.10 25.45 2.54
C ASN A 149 0.28 24.73 3.89
N PHE A 150 -0.30 23.55 4.04
CA PHE A 150 -0.11 22.66 5.17
C PHE A 150 0.05 21.21 4.69
N VAL A 151 1.11 20.54 5.10
CA VAL A 151 1.33 19.11 4.84
C VAL A 151 1.59 18.40 6.16
N ALA A 152 0.89 17.29 6.40
CA ALA A 152 1.08 16.44 7.55
C ALA A 152 1.43 15.01 7.13
N CYS A 153 2.46 14.43 7.74
CA CYS A 153 2.84 13.03 7.56
C CYS A 153 2.74 12.31 8.91
N HIS A 154 1.77 11.41 9.03
CA HIS A 154 1.46 10.73 10.29
C HIS A 154 2.27 9.45 10.50
N GLN A 155 3.06 9.03 9.50
CA GLN A 155 3.96 7.88 9.56
C GLN A 155 5.37 8.27 9.11
N PHE A 156 6.36 8.09 9.97
CA PHE A 156 7.76 8.42 9.63
C PHE A 156 8.28 7.62 8.43
N SER A 157 7.95 6.32 8.34
CA SER A 157 8.43 5.43 7.27
C SER A 157 7.94 5.82 5.87
N PHE A 158 6.92 6.67 5.75
CA PHE A 158 6.51 7.18 4.44
C PHE A 158 7.56 8.07 3.78
N LEU A 159 8.39 8.75 4.58
CA LEU A 159 9.48 9.58 4.06
C LEU A 159 10.53 8.75 3.31
N GLU A 160 10.68 7.47 3.67
CA GLU A 160 11.58 6.54 2.97
C GLU A 160 11.07 6.19 1.57
N ARG A 161 9.77 6.33 1.27
CA ARG A 161 9.15 5.73 0.07
C ARG A 161 8.39 6.70 -0.81
N TYR A 162 7.85 7.77 -0.26
CA TYR A 162 6.96 8.69 -0.95
C TYR A 162 7.50 10.12 -0.87
N ASP A 163 7.32 10.86 -1.96
CA ASP A 163 7.49 12.31 -1.94
C ASP A 163 6.26 12.97 -1.30
N VAL A 164 6.20 12.93 0.04
CA VAL A 164 5.12 13.53 0.81
C VAL A 164 5.12 15.07 0.72
N LEU A 165 6.20 15.68 0.23
CA LEU A 165 6.36 17.13 0.12
C LEU A 165 6.15 17.65 -1.31
N LYS A 166 5.81 16.78 -2.26
CA LYS A 166 5.52 17.13 -3.67
C LYS A 166 4.54 18.29 -3.77
N THR A 167 3.42 18.19 -3.04
CA THR A 167 2.35 19.19 -3.07
C THR A 167 2.65 20.43 -2.23
N ALA A 168 3.67 20.44 -1.39
CA ALA A 168 3.96 21.59 -0.51
C ALA A 168 4.32 22.82 -1.36
N GLN A 169 3.68 23.95 -1.09
CA GLN A 169 4.08 25.25 -1.66
C GLN A 169 5.25 25.84 -0.84
N PRO A 170 6.00 26.81 -1.39
CA PRO A 170 6.99 27.55 -0.61
C PRO A 170 6.41 28.20 0.66
N GLY A 171 7.10 28.08 1.79
CA GLY A 171 6.68 28.59 3.10
C GLY A 171 5.58 27.75 3.80
N ALA A 172 5.18 26.61 3.23
CA ALA A 172 4.18 25.74 3.83
C ALA A 172 4.64 25.18 5.20
N VAL A 173 3.66 24.82 6.03
CA VAL A 173 3.91 24.06 7.26
C VAL A 173 4.07 22.58 6.90
N PHE A 174 5.09 21.94 7.45
CA PHE A 174 5.24 20.50 7.45
C PHE A 174 5.16 19.97 8.89
N LEU A 175 4.20 19.10 9.16
CA LEU A 175 4.03 18.41 10.44
C LEU A 175 4.35 16.93 10.29
N LEU A 176 5.26 16.40 11.11
CA LEU A 176 5.66 15.00 11.07
C LEU A 176 5.44 14.32 12.43
N ASN A 177 4.78 13.16 12.42
CA ASN A 177 4.81 12.24 13.56
C ASN A 177 6.12 11.44 13.53
N SER A 178 6.95 11.59 14.56
CA SER A 178 8.30 11.04 14.64
C SER A 178 8.62 10.60 16.06
N SER A 179 9.29 9.46 16.22
CA SER A 179 9.88 9.05 17.50
C SER A 179 11.18 9.78 17.83
N TYR A 180 11.79 10.46 16.85
CA TYR A 180 12.98 11.28 17.02
C TYR A 180 12.59 12.69 17.47
N SER A 181 13.37 13.25 18.40
CA SER A 181 13.19 14.61 18.89
C SER A 181 13.47 15.67 17.82
N ALA A 182 13.12 16.93 18.08
CA ALA A 182 13.38 18.05 17.16
C ALA A 182 14.88 18.27 16.89
N ASP A 183 15.76 17.86 17.81
CA ASP A 183 17.20 17.98 17.65
C ASP A 183 17.82 16.80 16.87
N GLU A 184 17.17 15.64 16.84
CA GLU A 184 17.68 14.42 16.21
C GLU A 184 17.05 14.13 14.84
N VAL A 185 15.78 14.51 14.66
CA VAL A 185 14.97 14.10 13.51
C VAL A 185 15.61 14.43 12.17
N TRP A 186 16.34 15.55 12.09
CA TRP A 186 17.00 16.00 10.87
C TRP A 186 17.93 14.93 10.31
N ASP A 187 18.74 14.28 11.15
CA ASP A 187 19.72 13.28 10.75
C ASP A 187 19.10 11.95 10.30
N HIS A 188 17.81 11.76 10.59
CA HIS A 188 17.04 10.59 10.17
C HIS A 188 16.22 10.82 8.89
N LEU A 189 16.17 12.05 8.37
CA LEU A 189 15.45 12.35 7.12
C LEU A 189 16.26 11.93 5.89
N PRO A 190 15.61 11.39 4.84
CA PRO A 190 16.25 11.21 3.54
C PRO A 190 16.71 12.53 2.92
N TYR A 191 17.77 12.49 2.12
CA TYR A 191 18.37 13.68 1.50
C TYR A 191 17.36 14.52 0.70
N SER A 192 16.53 13.88 -0.13
CA SER A 192 15.54 14.58 -0.96
C SER A 192 14.47 15.33 -0.14
N ILE A 193 14.13 14.81 1.04
CA ILE A 193 13.19 15.47 1.96
C ILE A 193 13.85 16.70 2.59
N GLN A 194 15.11 16.58 3.04
CA GLN A 194 15.87 17.72 3.57
C GLN A 194 16.02 18.82 2.52
N GLU A 195 16.38 18.46 1.29
CA GLU A 195 16.51 19.39 0.16
C GLU A 195 15.19 20.14 -0.09
N THR A 196 14.07 19.42 -0.19
CA THR A 196 12.75 20.02 -0.39
C THR A 196 12.36 20.96 0.74
N ILE A 197 12.64 20.60 2.01
CA ILE A 197 12.37 21.46 3.17
C ILE A 197 13.13 22.79 3.07
N ILE A 198 14.40 22.75 2.67
CA ILE A 198 15.27 23.93 2.54
C ILE A 198 14.84 24.79 1.35
N GLU A 199 14.72 24.19 0.16
CA GLU A 199 14.39 24.90 -1.08
C GLU A 199 13.04 25.60 -0.99
N LYS A 200 12.03 24.92 -0.46
CA LYS A 200 10.70 25.47 -0.26
C LYS A 200 10.58 26.30 1.01
N LYS A 201 11.64 26.42 1.83
CA LYS A 201 11.65 27.17 3.11
C LYS A 201 10.47 26.78 4.00
N LEU A 202 10.25 25.48 4.17
CA LEU A 202 9.12 24.97 4.93
C LEU A 202 9.28 25.29 6.42
N ARG A 203 8.17 25.43 7.14
CA ARG A 203 8.15 25.50 8.60
C ARG A 203 7.92 24.10 9.14
N PHE A 204 8.96 23.49 9.71
CA PHE A 204 8.96 22.07 10.04
C PHE A 204 8.71 21.83 11.54
N TYR A 205 7.70 21.02 11.84
CA TYR A 205 7.31 20.64 13.19
C TYR A 205 7.27 19.13 13.36
N VAL A 206 7.65 18.67 14.55
CA VAL A 206 7.62 17.26 14.94
C VAL A 206 6.90 17.02 16.26
N ILE A 207 6.33 15.83 16.38
CA ILE A 207 5.71 15.32 17.61
C ILE A 207 5.82 13.80 17.66
N ASP A 208 6.08 13.23 18.84
CA ASP A 208 5.96 11.78 19.07
C ASP A 208 4.54 11.46 19.56
N ALA A 209 3.61 11.38 18.61
CA ALA A 209 2.21 11.13 18.94
C ALA A 209 1.99 9.72 19.49
N TYR A 210 2.85 8.75 19.15
CA TYR A 210 2.76 7.39 19.66
C TYR A 210 3.15 7.28 21.13
N LYS A 211 4.21 7.98 21.55
CA LYS A 211 4.60 8.08 22.96
C LYS A 211 3.48 8.69 23.80
N ILE A 212 2.94 9.84 23.37
CA ILE A 212 1.82 10.49 24.07
C ILE A 212 0.62 9.56 24.14
N ALA A 213 0.23 8.92 23.03
CA ALA A 213 -0.89 7.98 22.98
C ALA A 213 -0.69 6.79 23.93
N LYS A 214 0.54 6.28 24.06
CA LYS A 214 0.87 5.18 24.98
C LYS A 214 0.78 5.62 26.45
N GLU A 215 1.32 6.79 26.78
CA GLU A 215 1.33 7.34 28.14
C GLU A 215 -0.09 7.61 28.67
N VAL A 216 -0.99 8.11 27.82
CA VAL A 216 -2.39 8.37 28.19
C VAL A 216 -3.31 7.15 28.07
N GLY A 217 -2.84 6.05 27.47
CA GLY A 217 -3.59 4.80 27.33
C GLY A 217 -4.47 4.67 26.08
N LEU A 218 -4.19 5.42 25.00
CA LEU A 218 -4.83 5.31 23.69
C LEU A 218 -4.25 4.20 22.79
N GLY A 219 -3.13 3.59 23.18
CA GLY A 219 -2.43 2.58 22.37
C GLY A 219 -1.81 3.22 21.13
N ALA A 220 -2.12 2.71 19.94
CA ALA A 220 -1.57 3.20 18.67
C ALA A 220 -2.41 4.32 18.00
N ARG A 221 -3.37 4.91 18.70
CA ARG A 221 -4.28 5.93 18.13
C ARG A 221 -3.71 7.33 18.32
N ILE A 222 -3.25 7.92 17.23
CA ILE A 222 -2.63 9.26 17.19
C ILE A 222 -3.54 10.36 16.65
N ASN A 223 -4.72 9.98 16.16
CA ASN A 223 -5.63 10.84 15.41
C ASN A 223 -6.02 12.15 16.13
N THR A 224 -6.34 12.09 17.42
CA THR A 224 -6.71 13.28 18.22
C THR A 224 -5.51 14.22 18.42
N ILE A 225 -4.32 13.66 18.65
CA ILE A 225 -3.08 14.41 18.87
C ILE A 225 -2.72 15.18 17.58
N MET A 226 -2.68 14.48 16.44
CA MET A 226 -2.37 15.11 15.15
C MET A 226 -3.41 16.16 14.75
N GLN A 227 -4.68 15.97 15.12
CA GLN A 227 -5.74 16.95 14.89
C GLN A 227 -5.50 18.26 15.65
N VAL A 228 -5.09 18.19 16.92
CA VAL A 228 -4.77 19.38 17.73
C VAL A 228 -3.57 20.14 17.13
N CYS A 229 -2.53 19.42 16.70
CA CYS A 229 -1.40 20.02 15.99
C CYS A 229 -1.84 20.76 14.72
N PHE A 230 -2.75 20.18 13.93
CA PHE A 230 -3.29 20.85 12.74
C PHE A 230 -3.95 22.18 13.08
N PHE A 231 -4.86 22.23 14.06
CA PHE A 231 -5.53 23.48 14.42
C PHE A 231 -4.56 24.55 14.94
N SER A 232 -3.58 24.15 15.76
CA SER A 232 -2.57 25.07 16.30
C SER A 232 -1.70 25.70 15.20
N LEU A 233 -1.29 24.89 14.22
CA LEU A 233 -0.35 25.31 13.19
C LEU A 233 -1.00 25.96 11.96
N SER A 234 -2.20 25.50 11.58
CA SER A 234 -2.93 26.02 10.42
C SER A 234 -3.58 27.37 10.68
N LYS A 235 -3.92 27.67 11.95
CA LYS A 235 -4.58 28.92 12.38
C LYS A 235 -5.90 29.20 11.64
N VAL A 236 -6.60 28.16 11.17
CA VAL A 236 -7.93 28.32 10.54
C VAL A 236 -8.96 28.86 11.54
N ILE A 237 -8.81 28.47 12.81
CA ILE A 237 -9.55 29.00 13.96
C ILE A 237 -8.61 29.19 15.16
N PRO A 238 -8.94 30.04 16.15
CA PRO A 238 -8.21 30.15 17.39
C PRO A 238 -8.06 28.79 18.10
N ILE A 239 -6.90 28.51 18.68
CA ILE A 239 -6.59 27.19 19.25
C ILE A 239 -7.44 26.90 20.49
N GLU A 240 -7.80 27.91 21.26
CA GLU A 240 -8.66 27.79 22.44
C GLU A 240 -10.07 27.33 22.05
N GLU A 241 -10.62 27.91 20.99
CA GLU A 241 -11.91 27.53 20.41
C GLU A 241 -11.85 26.12 19.82
N ALA A 242 -10.82 25.84 19.02
CA ALA A 242 -10.58 24.50 18.46
C ALA A 242 -10.53 23.43 19.54
N THR A 243 -9.80 23.69 20.63
CA THR A 243 -9.63 22.74 21.74
C THR A 243 -10.96 22.45 22.43
N LYS A 244 -11.78 23.48 22.64
CA LYS A 244 -13.14 23.35 23.21
C LYS A 244 -14.03 22.49 22.32
N ASP A 245 -13.99 22.73 21.01
CA ASP A 245 -14.82 22.01 20.04
C ASP A 245 -14.38 20.56 19.86
N ILE A 246 -13.08 20.30 19.80
CA ILE A 246 -12.52 18.94 19.79
C ILE A 246 -13.01 18.16 21.02
N LYS A 247 -12.91 18.75 22.23
CA LYS A 247 -13.40 18.10 23.46
C LYS A 247 -14.91 17.86 23.43
N ARG A 248 -15.71 18.80 22.90
CA ARG A 248 -17.15 18.65 22.71
C ARG A 248 -17.48 17.47 21.77
N PHE A 249 -16.79 17.36 20.64
CA PHE A 249 -16.97 16.27 19.68
C PHE A 249 -16.49 14.91 20.19
N ILE A 250 -15.40 14.87 20.97
CA ILE A 250 -14.94 13.65 21.67
C ILE A 250 -16.05 13.15 22.60
N LYS A 251 -16.66 14.03 23.40
CA LYS A 251 -17.78 13.65 24.30
C LYS A 251 -18.99 13.16 23.51
N LYS A 252 -19.36 13.81 22.41
CA LYS A 252 -20.46 13.38 21.51
C LYS A 252 -20.20 11.99 20.91
N THR A 253 -18.97 11.73 20.47
CA THR A 253 -18.60 10.50 19.75
C THR A 253 -18.35 9.32 20.68
N TYR A 254 -17.66 9.54 21.80
CA TYR A 254 -17.19 8.50 22.69
C TYR A 254 -17.94 8.44 24.03
N GLY A 255 -18.86 9.37 24.31
CA GLY A 255 -19.61 9.38 25.57
C GLY A 255 -20.36 8.07 25.84
N LYS A 256 -20.89 7.43 24.79
CA LYS A 256 -21.54 6.10 24.89
C LYS A 256 -20.57 4.96 25.21
N LYS A 257 -19.26 5.14 25.03
CA LYS A 257 -18.23 4.12 25.29
C LYS A 257 -17.63 4.21 26.71
N GLY A 258 -18.12 5.15 27.52
CA GLY A 258 -17.72 5.32 28.92
C GLY A 258 -16.76 6.49 29.15
N GLU A 259 -16.83 7.04 30.35
CA GLU A 259 -16.12 8.25 30.76
C GLU A 259 -14.60 8.09 30.72
N LYS A 260 -14.08 6.89 31.04
CA LYS A 260 -12.65 6.58 30.96
C LYS A 260 -12.08 6.87 29.56
N ILE A 261 -12.77 6.46 28.50
CA ILE A 261 -12.31 6.69 27.12
C ILE A 261 -12.34 8.18 26.77
N VAL A 262 -13.37 8.91 27.23
CA VAL A 262 -13.48 10.36 27.03
C VAL A 262 -12.31 11.08 27.72
N ASN A 263 -12.07 10.79 29.00
CA ASN A 263 -11.01 11.42 29.79
C ASN A 263 -9.61 11.10 29.24
N THR A 264 -9.39 9.86 28.77
CA THR A 264 -8.15 9.49 28.07
C THR A 264 -7.93 10.32 26.80
N ASN A 265 -8.98 10.60 26.02
CA ASN A 265 -8.86 11.48 24.84
C ASN A 265 -8.64 12.95 25.24
N PHE A 266 -9.25 13.43 26.32
CA PHE A 266 -9.00 14.79 26.83
C PHE A 266 -7.56 14.96 27.28
N ALA A 267 -7.01 13.98 28.00
CA ALA A 267 -5.60 13.97 28.38
C ALA A 267 -4.68 14.03 27.14
N ALA A 268 -5.03 13.33 26.06
CA ALA A 268 -4.27 13.42 24.80
C ALA A 268 -4.27 14.85 24.22
N VAL A 269 -5.43 15.52 24.20
CA VAL A 269 -5.55 16.91 23.74
C VAL A 269 -4.67 17.84 24.60
N ASP A 270 -4.77 17.72 25.92
CA ASP A 270 -4.10 18.61 26.86
C ASP A 270 -2.56 18.45 26.86
N ASN A 271 -2.07 17.24 26.57
CA ASN A 271 -0.63 16.97 26.49
C ASN A 271 -0.03 17.19 25.09
N THR A 272 -0.82 17.59 24.10
CA THR A 272 -0.32 17.70 22.72
C THR A 272 0.60 18.90 22.52
N LEU A 273 0.14 20.11 22.88
CA LEU A 273 0.84 21.35 22.49
C LEU A 273 2.21 21.52 23.15
N SER A 274 2.39 21.01 24.37
CA SER A 274 3.68 21.02 25.07
C SER A 274 4.73 20.09 24.46
N ASN A 275 4.30 19.13 23.65
CA ASN A 275 5.17 18.14 22.97
C ASN A 275 5.30 18.41 21.45
N LEU A 276 4.72 19.51 20.96
CA LEU A 276 4.86 19.94 19.58
C LEU A 276 6.07 20.88 19.47
N HIS A 277 7.07 20.47 18.70
CA HIS A 277 8.34 21.20 18.62
C HIS A 277 8.66 21.62 17.19
N GLU A 278 9.11 22.87 17.02
CA GLU A 278 9.65 23.36 15.77
C GLU A 278 11.09 22.89 15.58
N VAL A 279 11.42 22.40 14.40
CA VAL A 279 12.75 21.91 14.05
C VAL A 279 13.56 23.06 13.47
N LYS A 280 14.78 23.26 13.99
CA LYS A 280 15.73 24.21 13.40
C LYS A 280 16.26 23.63 12.10
N ILE A 281 15.97 24.30 10.99
CA ILE A 281 16.37 23.85 9.64
C ILE A 281 17.78 24.35 9.33
N PRO A 282 18.76 23.44 9.08
CA PRO A 282 20.08 23.82 8.60
C PRO A 282 20.05 24.44 7.20
N SER A 283 21.10 25.16 6.82
CA SER A 283 21.19 25.79 5.50
C SER A 283 21.47 24.83 4.34
N LYS A 284 21.87 23.58 4.64
CA LYS A 284 22.22 22.56 3.66
C LYS A 284 21.71 21.19 4.09
N ALA A 285 21.29 20.39 3.12
CA ALA A 285 21.04 18.97 3.33
C ALA A 285 22.36 18.23 3.64
N SER A 286 22.30 17.34 4.63
CA SER A 286 23.46 16.63 5.21
C SER A 286 23.28 15.11 5.23
N SER A 287 22.07 14.61 4.94
CA SER A 287 21.76 13.19 5.03
C SER A 287 22.64 12.36 4.11
N LYS A 288 23.19 11.28 4.68
CA LYS A 288 23.88 10.22 3.92
C LYS A 288 22.95 9.06 3.60
N LEU A 289 21.68 9.15 4.00
CA LEU A 289 20.70 8.11 3.72
C LEU A 289 20.45 8.10 2.21
N PRO A 290 20.65 6.95 1.53
CA PRO A 290 20.43 6.86 0.10
C PRO A 290 18.97 7.15 -0.22
N LYS A 291 18.70 7.65 -1.44
CA LYS A 291 17.34 7.66 -1.97
C LYS A 291 16.87 6.21 -2.03
N HIS A 292 15.97 5.84 -1.12
CA HIS A 292 15.41 4.50 -1.08
C HIS A 292 14.63 4.26 -2.37
N LEU A 293 14.97 3.18 -3.06
CA LEU A 293 14.22 2.73 -4.21
C LEU A 293 12.88 2.18 -3.71
N SER A 294 11.80 2.48 -4.44
CA SER A 294 10.46 2.00 -4.07
C SER A 294 10.31 0.48 -4.19
N VAL A 295 11.20 -0.14 -4.96
CA VAL A 295 11.41 -1.59 -5.09
C VAL A 295 12.92 -1.88 -5.14
N PRO A 296 13.39 -3.08 -4.73
CA PRO A 296 14.80 -3.48 -4.82
C PRO A 296 15.38 -3.41 -6.24
N VAL A 297 16.70 -3.22 -6.37
CA VAL A 297 17.40 -3.16 -7.68
C VAL A 297 17.24 -4.45 -8.49
N GLU A 298 17.15 -5.60 -7.80
CA GLU A 298 16.96 -6.92 -8.38
C GLU A 298 15.54 -7.19 -8.90
N ALA A 299 14.60 -6.25 -8.74
CA ALA A 299 13.25 -6.41 -9.25
C ALA A 299 13.22 -6.46 -10.80
N PRO A 300 12.31 -7.24 -11.42
CA PRO A 300 12.17 -7.33 -12.87
C PRO A 300 11.90 -5.97 -13.54
N GLU A 301 12.21 -5.86 -14.83
CA GLU A 301 12.08 -4.61 -15.59
C GLU A 301 10.68 -3.99 -15.49
N PHE A 302 9.62 -4.77 -15.67
CA PHE A 302 8.25 -4.27 -15.53
C PHE A 302 8.00 -3.72 -14.11
N VAL A 303 8.54 -4.38 -13.09
CA VAL A 303 8.39 -3.93 -11.70
C VAL A 303 9.13 -2.61 -11.49
N GLN A 304 10.34 -2.47 -12.04
CA GLN A 304 11.14 -1.25 -11.94
C GLN A 304 10.53 -0.06 -12.70
N LYS A 305 10.02 -0.30 -13.91
CA LYS A 305 9.57 0.77 -14.81
C LYS A 305 8.11 1.16 -14.60
N VAL A 306 7.25 0.21 -14.23
CA VAL A 306 5.79 0.39 -14.17
C VAL A 306 5.31 0.28 -12.72
N THR A 307 5.45 -0.89 -12.09
CA THR A 307 4.92 -1.13 -10.74
C THR A 307 5.49 -0.16 -9.71
N ALA A 308 6.79 0.10 -9.74
CA ALA A 308 7.49 1.01 -8.84
C ALA A 308 6.92 2.44 -8.88
N LYS A 309 6.56 2.92 -10.08
CA LYS A 309 5.95 4.24 -10.30
C LYS A 309 4.54 4.31 -9.72
N ILE A 310 3.74 3.26 -9.96
CA ILE A 310 2.38 3.19 -9.41
C ILE A 310 2.42 3.10 -7.87
N ILE A 311 3.33 2.31 -7.29
CA ILE A 311 3.49 2.17 -5.83
C ILE A 311 3.72 3.53 -5.17
N VAL A 312 4.55 4.41 -5.75
CA VAL A 312 4.87 5.72 -5.16
C VAL A 312 3.89 6.83 -5.50
N GLY A 313 2.77 6.52 -6.18
CA GLY A 313 1.78 7.51 -6.60
C GLY A 313 2.19 8.33 -7.83
N GLU A 314 3.12 7.82 -8.64
CA GLU A 314 3.54 8.40 -9.93
C GLU A 314 2.98 7.60 -11.13
N GLY A 315 1.95 6.79 -10.90
CA GLY A 315 1.30 6.00 -11.95
C GLY A 315 0.65 6.85 -13.04
N ASP A 316 0.26 8.08 -12.72
CA ASP A 316 -0.34 9.03 -13.67
C ASP A 316 0.63 9.50 -14.77
N ASP A 317 1.93 9.42 -14.51
CA ASP A 317 3.00 9.83 -15.44
C ASP A 317 3.36 8.72 -16.44
N LEU A 318 2.84 7.51 -16.25
CA LEU A 318 3.08 6.39 -17.16
C LEU A 318 2.35 6.60 -18.49
N PRO A 319 3.04 6.42 -19.63
CA PRO A 319 2.41 6.53 -20.94
C PRO A 319 1.52 5.31 -21.25
N VAL A 320 0.67 5.43 -22.27
CA VAL A 320 -0.19 4.34 -22.74
C VAL A 320 0.63 3.10 -23.12
N SER A 321 1.81 3.28 -23.72
CA SER A 321 2.73 2.19 -24.09
C SER A 321 3.27 1.37 -22.91
N ALA A 322 3.14 1.86 -21.67
CA ALA A 322 3.59 1.15 -20.48
C ALA A 322 2.68 -0.02 -20.07
N PHE A 323 1.48 -0.12 -20.65
CA PHE A 323 0.46 -1.08 -20.26
C PHE A 323 0.18 -2.09 -21.38
N SER A 324 -0.14 -3.34 -20.99
CA SER A 324 -0.63 -4.34 -21.94
C SER A 324 -2.02 -3.96 -22.46
N VAL A 325 -2.30 -4.26 -23.73
CA VAL A 325 -3.58 -3.96 -24.38
C VAL A 325 -4.77 -4.73 -23.79
N ASP A 326 -4.50 -5.84 -23.11
CA ASP A 326 -5.49 -6.73 -22.46
C ASP A 326 -5.58 -6.54 -20.94
N GLY A 327 -4.76 -5.65 -20.37
CA GLY A 327 -4.71 -5.41 -18.92
C GLY A 327 -3.99 -6.48 -18.10
N THR A 328 -3.26 -7.42 -18.72
CA THR A 328 -2.50 -8.45 -18.00
C THR A 328 -1.31 -7.86 -17.23
N PHE A 329 -1.12 -8.30 -15.98
CA PHE A 329 0.02 -7.95 -15.12
C PHE A 329 0.83 -9.19 -14.72
N PRO A 330 2.14 -9.05 -14.50
CA PRO A 330 2.97 -10.16 -14.07
C PRO A 330 2.63 -10.66 -12.65
N SER A 331 2.78 -11.96 -12.46
CA SER A 331 2.68 -12.65 -11.17
C SER A 331 3.89 -12.37 -10.28
N GLY A 332 3.73 -12.58 -8.97
CA GLY A 332 4.80 -12.61 -7.98
C GLY A 332 5.41 -11.25 -7.72
N THR A 333 4.63 -10.17 -7.83
CA THR A 333 5.16 -8.81 -7.74
C THR A 333 5.10 -8.21 -6.34
N THR A 334 4.29 -8.76 -5.41
CA THR A 334 4.26 -8.30 -4.00
C THR A 334 5.59 -8.52 -3.28
N GLN A 335 6.39 -9.51 -3.67
CA GLN A 335 7.69 -9.79 -3.05
C GLN A 335 8.67 -8.60 -3.13
N TRP A 336 8.50 -7.72 -4.11
CA TRP A 336 9.34 -6.55 -4.35
C TRP A 336 8.88 -5.31 -3.60
N GLU A 337 7.71 -5.33 -2.98
CA GLU A 337 7.11 -4.11 -2.41
C GLU A 337 7.73 -3.70 -1.07
N LYS A 338 8.11 -4.68 -0.23
CA LYS A 338 8.78 -4.49 1.07
C LYS A 338 8.20 -3.33 1.87
N ARG A 339 6.90 -3.44 2.19
CA ARG A 339 6.07 -2.32 2.62
C ARG A 339 6.55 -1.60 3.88
N ASN A 340 7.17 -2.35 4.78
CA ASN A 340 7.73 -1.90 6.05
C ASN A 340 6.74 -1.08 6.90
N ILE A 341 5.57 -1.68 7.18
CA ILE A 341 4.48 -1.03 7.93
C ILE A 341 4.36 -1.51 9.39
N ALA A 342 5.08 -2.56 9.78
CA ALA A 342 5.03 -3.11 11.12
C ALA A 342 5.92 -2.33 12.10
N GLN A 343 5.33 -1.94 13.24
CA GLN A 343 6.08 -1.38 14.37
C GLN A 343 6.76 -2.48 15.20
N GLU A 344 6.12 -3.64 15.28
CA GLU A 344 6.65 -4.82 15.97
C GLU A 344 6.58 -6.05 15.07
N ILE A 345 7.54 -6.96 15.22
CA ILE A 345 7.58 -8.25 14.50
C ILE A 345 7.85 -9.40 15.47
N PRO A 346 7.44 -10.64 15.14
CA PRO A 346 7.75 -11.79 15.97
C PRO A 346 9.25 -12.15 15.89
N ALA A 347 9.91 -12.25 17.03
CA ALA A 347 11.25 -12.80 17.17
C ALA A 347 11.20 -14.27 17.60
N TRP A 348 11.97 -15.12 16.92
CA TRP A 348 12.04 -16.56 17.19
C TRP A 348 13.06 -16.90 18.29
N ASP A 349 12.63 -17.73 19.23
CA ASP A 349 13.43 -18.40 20.26
C ASP A 349 13.54 -19.90 19.90
N PRO A 350 14.70 -20.35 19.40
CA PRO A 350 14.93 -21.74 18.99
C PRO A 350 14.82 -22.75 20.14
N ASP A 351 15.25 -22.37 21.36
CA ASP A 351 15.34 -23.27 22.51
C ASP A 351 13.95 -23.65 23.04
N THR A 352 13.04 -22.69 23.06
CA THR A 352 11.64 -22.91 23.45
C THR A 352 10.84 -23.60 22.34
N CYS A 353 11.25 -23.49 21.07
CA CYS A 353 10.45 -23.92 19.93
C CYS A 353 10.26 -25.44 19.85
N ILE A 354 9.01 -25.89 19.72
CA ILE A 354 8.67 -27.31 19.52
C ILE A 354 8.52 -27.72 18.04
N GLN A 355 8.76 -26.80 17.10
CA GLN A 355 8.77 -27.06 15.64
C GLN A 355 7.45 -27.61 15.09
N CYS A 356 6.32 -27.10 15.59
CA CYS A 356 4.98 -27.58 15.23
C CYS A 356 4.40 -26.99 13.93
N GLY A 357 4.99 -25.91 13.39
CA GLY A 357 4.53 -25.26 12.15
C GLY A 357 3.25 -24.42 12.25
N LYS A 358 2.59 -24.35 13.42
CA LYS A 358 1.34 -23.58 13.59
C LYS A 358 1.48 -22.09 13.24
N CYS A 359 2.63 -21.49 13.56
CA CYS A 359 2.92 -20.09 13.24
C CYS A 359 3.01 -19.84 11.73
N VAL A 360 3.61 -20.76 10.97
CA VAL A 360 3.68 -20.73 9.50
C VAL A 360 2.30 -20.94 8.88
N MET A 361 1.52 -21.87 9.45
CA MET A 361 0.18 -22.18 8.97
C MET A 361 -0.78 -21.00 9.13
N THR A 362 -0.80 -20.37 10.32
CA THR A 362 -1.76 -19.31 10.64
C THR A 362 -1.41 -17.95 10.04
N CYS A 363 -0.20 -17.78 9.50
CA CYS A 363 0.24 -16.49 8.99
C CYS A 363 -0.56 -16.09 7.75
N PRO A 364 -1.29 -14.96 7.77
CA PRO A 364 -2.11 -14.53 6.64
C PRO A 364 -1.30 -13.93 5.48
N HIS A 365 -0.01 -13.69 5.65
CA HIS A 365 0.82 -12.99 4.65
C HIS A 365 2.06 -13.77 4.21
N ALA A 366 2.20 -15.02 4.67
CA ALA A 366 3.39 -15.86 4.40
C ALA A 366 4.74 -15.21 4.82
N VAL A 367 4.71 -14.34 5.84
CA VAL A 367 5.89 -13.60 6.33
C VAL A 367 6.74 -14.39 7.32
N ILE A 368 6.22 -15.51 7.83
CA ILE A 368 6.94 -16.43 8.70
C ILE A 368 6.96 -17.80 8.01
N ARG A 369 8.16 -18.31 7.76
CA ARG A 369 8.40 -19.57 7.02
C ARG A 369 9.36 -20.44 7.79
N ALA A 370 9.32 -21.74 7.51
CA ALA A 370 10.21 -22.71 8.10
C ALA A 370 10.93 -23.51 7.01
N LYS A 371 12.21 -23.78 7.22
CA LYS A 371 12.99 -24.70 6.38
C LYS A 371 13.72 -25.72 7.25
N VAL A 372 13.94 -26.89 6.66
CA VAL A 372 14.84 -27.91 7.18
C VAL A 372 15.90 -28.19 6.12
N TYR A 373 17.17 -28.20 6.51
CA TYR A 373 18.28 -28.20 5.55
C TYR A 373 19.57 -28.82 6.12
N ASP A 374 20.51 -29.18 5.24
CA ASP A 374 21.82 -29.71 5.60
C ASP A 374 22.64 -28.67 6.40
N PRO A 375 23.26 -29.05 7.54
CA PRO A 375 24.10 -28.15 8.33
C PRO A 375 25.20 -27.42 7.55
N LYS A 376 25.72 -27.99 6.45
CA LYS A 376 26.78 -27.39 5.62
C LYS A 376 26.42 -26.02 5.07
N LEU A 377 25.13 -25.75 4.83
CA LEU A 377 24.67 -24.46 4.31
C LEU A 377 24.91 -23.31 5.31
N LEU A 378 25.01 -23.61 6.61
CA LEU A 378 25.28 -22.60 7.66
C LEU A 378 26.65 -21.94 7.54
N SER A 379 27.58 -22.53 6.79
CA SER A 379 28.91 -21.93 6.55
C SER A 379 28.85 -20.56 5.87
N SER A 380 27.76 -20.26 5.17
CA SER A 380 27.51 -18.98 4.48
C SER A 380 26.41 -18.15 5.13
N ALA A 381 25.95 -18.54 6.33
CA ALA A 381 24.89 -17.84 7.03
C ALA A 381 25.38 -16.46 7.55
N PRO A 382 24.53 -15.42 7.51
CA PRO A 382 24.82 -14.16 8.14
C PRO A 382 25.05 -14.30 9.65
N GLU A 383 25.73 -13.32 10.24
CA GLU A 383 25.85 -13.21 11.70
C GLU A 383 24.45 -13.22 12.34
N ASN A 384 24.31 -13.87 13.50
CA ASN A 384 23.03 -13.99 14.22
C ASN A 384 21.90 -14.73 13.47
N PHE A 385 22.19 -15.47 12.39
CA PHE A 385 21.21 -16.35 11.77
C PHE A 385 20.87 -17.53 12.71
N LYS A 386 19.63 -17.57 13.19
CA LYS A 386 19.18 -18.55 14.19
C LYS A 386 18.85 -19.90 13.54
N PHE A 387 19.22 -20.97 14.23
CA PHE A 387 18.87 -22.34 13.85
C PHE A 387 18.70 -23.23 15.10
N ALA A 388 18.05 -24.38 14.93
CA ALA A 388 17.94 -25.44 15.93
C ALA A 388 18.16 -26.82 15.30
N GLU A 389 18.49 -27.82 16.10
CA GLU A 389 18.40 -29.22 15.68
C GLU A 389 16.95 -29.59 15.34
N VAL A 390 16.75 -30.30 14.23
CA VAL A 390 15.40 -30.73 13.88
C VAL A 390 14.89 -31.82 14.82
N LYS A 391 13.66 -31.62 15.32
CA LYS A 391 12.96 -32.54 16.24
C LYS A 391 12.11 -33.57 15.47
N ASN A 392 12.04 -33.49 14.15
CA ASN A 392 11.28 -34.41 13.31
C ASN A 392 12.20 -35.59 12.94
N PRO A 393 11.89 -36.83 13.35
CA PRO A 393 12.73 -37.99 13.07
C PRO A 393 13.03 -38.20 11.58
N GLN A 394 12.10 -37.80 10.70
CA GLN A 394 12.26 -37.90 9.24
C GLN A 394 13.52 -37.16 8.73
N PHE A 395 13.92 -36.07 9.39
CA PHE A 395 15.00 -35.19 8.94
C PHE A 395 16.23 -35.25 9.87
N LYS A 396 16.39 -36.34 10.63
CA LYS A 396 17.44 -36.48 11.65
C LYS A 396 18.82 -36.04 11.11
N GLY A 397 19.49 -35.16 11.85
CA GLY A 397 20.81 -34.60 11.48
C GLY A 397 20.75 -33.29 10.68
N MET A 398 19.55 -32.85 10.27
CA MET A 398 19.34 -31.57 9.61
C MET A 398 19.08 -30.44 10.60
N LYS A 399 19.27 -29.20 10.14
CA LYS A 399 18.96 -27.98 10.90
C LYS A 399 17.58 -27.47 10.54
N TYR A 400 16.95 -26.79 11.49
CA TYR A 400 15.64 -26.17 11.35
C TYR A 400 15.74 -24.68 11.65
N THR A 401 15.12 -23.86 10.80
CA THR A 401 14.99 -22.41 11.05
C THR A 401 13.55 -21.98 10.79
N ILE A 402 13.00 -21.17 11.70
CA ILE A 402 11.89 -20.26 11.39
C ILE A 402 12.48 -18.89 11.11
N GLN A 403 12.20 -18.35 9.94
CA GLN A 403 12.65 -17.01 9.55
C GLN A 403 11.45 -16.10 9.28
N ILE A 404 11.61 -14.82 9.59
CA ILE A 404 10.58 -13.80 9.47
C ILE A 404 11.03 -12.77 8.43
N SER A 405 10.12 -12.38 7.52
CA SER A 405 10.32 -11.24 6.62
C SER A 405 9.95 -9.97 7.39
N PRO A 406 10.92 -9.13 7.80
CA PRO A 406 10.63 -7.97 8.63
C PRO A 406 9.79 -6.92 7.91
N GLU A 407 10.08 -6.68 6.62
CA GLU A 407 9.46 -5.62 5.83
C GLU A 407 8.08 -5.99 5.28
N ASP A 408 7.73 -7.27 5.25
CA ASP A 408 6.41 -7.73 4.78
C ASP A 408 5.43 -8.00 5.94
N CYS A 409 5.94 -8.05 7.18
CA CYS A 409 5.12 -8.30 8.36
C CYS A 409 4.10 -7.17 8.58
N THR A 410 2.89 -7.53 9.03
CA THR A 410 1.81 -6.58 9.33
C THR A 410 1.51 -6.46 10.83
N SER A 411 2.38 -6.98 11.70
CA SER A 411 2.23 -6.91 13.16
C SER A 411 0.92 -7.49 13.73
N CYS A 412 0.29 -8.49 13.07
CA CYS A 412 -1.01 -9.02 13.51
C CYS A 412 -0.97 -9.91 14.76
N SER A 413 0.22 -10.30 15.24
CA SER A 413 0.47 -11.17 16.41
C SER A 413 -0.10 -12.60 16.39
N LEU A 414 -0.83 -13.02 15.35
CA LEU A 414 -1.47 -14.35 15.29
C LEU A 414 -0.49 -15.51 15.49
N CYS A 415 0.73 -15.41 14.97
CA CYS A 415 1.78 -16.42 15.16
C CYS A 415 2.24 -16.56 16.62
N VAL A 416 2.28 -15.46 17.37
CA VAL A 416 2.63 -15.40 18.80
C VAL A 416 1.47 -15.93 19.65
N VAL A 417 0.25 -15.48 19.36
CA VAL A 417 -0.97 -15.93 20.07
C VAL A 417 -1.14 -17.45 19.93
N ASN A 418 -1.01 -17.97 18.71
CA ASN A 418 -1.17 -19.40 18.42
C ASN A 418 0.07 -20.25 18.75
N CYS A 419 1.18 -19.66 19.18
CA CYS A 419 2.33 -20.44 19.62
C CYS A 419 1.99 -21.20 20.91
N PRO A 420 2.00 -22.56 20.89
CA PRO A 420 1.67 -23.37 22.06
C PRO A 420 2.85 -23.55 23.02
N ALA A 421 4.07 -23.28 22.56
CA ALA A 421 5.27 -23.45 23.36
C ALA A 421 5.39 -22.33 24.40
N LYS A 422 5.72 -22.68 25.63
CA LYS A 422 6.01 -21.77 26.74
C LYS A 422 7.46 -21.96 27.18
N ASN A 423 8.14 -20.85 27.44
CA ASN A 423 9.50 -20.90 27.98
C ASN A 423 9.46 -21.45 29.41
N LYS A 424 10.39 -22.35 29.75
CA LYS A 424 10.43 -23.03 31.05
C LYS A 424 10.80 -22.08 32.20
N ASN A 425 11.67 -21.10 31.93
CA ASN A 425 12.18 -20.15 32.93
C ASN A 425 11.23 -18.97 33.13
N ASN A 426 10.53 -18.55 32.07
CA ASN A 426 9.55 -17.47 32.13
C ASN A 426 8.29 -17.83 31.32
N PRO A 427 7.21 -18.30 31.97
CA PRO A 427 5.97 -18.69 31.29
C PRO A 427 5.25 -17.57 30.53
N LYS A 428 5.62 -16.29 30.73
CA LYS A 428 5.12 -15.16 29.94
C LYS A 428 5.74 -15.12 28.53
N LEU A 429 6.90 -15.75 28.35
CA LEU A 429 7.58 -15.84 27.06
C LEU A 429 7.21 -17.15 26.35
N LYS A 430 7.10 -17.06 25.03
CA LYS A 430 6.85 -18.19 24.13
C LYS A 430 8.03 -18.37 23.16
N ALA A 431 7.95 -19.35 22.27
CA ALA A 431 8.94 -19.51 21.18
C ALA A 431 8.90 -18.38 20.13
N LEU A 432 7.83 -17.57 20.12
CA LEU A 432 7.71 -16.35 19.34
C LEU A 432 7.20 -15.25 20.26
N ASN A 433 7.85 -14.08 20.25
CA ASN A 433 7.43 -12.91 21.03
C ASN A 433 7.53 -11.66 20.15
N MET A 434 6.64 -10.69 20.35
CA MET A 434 6.71 -9.42 19.61
C MET A 434 7.87 -8.58 20.13
N VAL A 435 8.66 -8.02 19.21
CA VAL A 435 9.75 -7.08 19.50
C VAL A 435 9.67 -5.88 18.58
N SER A 436 10.23 -4.74 19.00
CA SER A 436 10.37 -3.55 18.16
C SER A 436 11.12 -3.88 16.87
N GLN A 437 10.55 -3.49 15.73
CA GLN A 437 11.05 -3.82 14.39
C GLN A 437 12.26 -2.99 13.95
N PRO A 438 12.32 -1.66 14.14
CA PRO A 438 13.42 -0.82 13.68
C PRO A 438 14.84 -1.33 14.05
N PRO A 439 15.14 -1.72 15.31
CA PRO A 439 16.50 -2.15 15.66
C PRO A 439 16.89 -3.51 15.07
N VAL A 440 15.94 -4.31 14.60
CA VAL A 440 16.20 -5.66 14.06
C VAL A 440 15.99 -5.75 12.55
N ARG A 441 15.41 -4.72 11.91
CA ARG A 441 15.03 -4.69 10.49
C ARG A 441 16.17 -5.12 9.57
N GLU A 442 17.32 -4.47 9.69
CA GLU A 442 18.43 -4.67 8.76
C GLU A 442 19.00 -6.09 8.87
N GLN A 443 19.22 -6.57 10.11
CA GLN A 443 19.75 -7.91 10.35
C GLN A 443 18.76 -8.98 9.89
N GLU A 444 17.47 -8.85 10.23
CA GLU A 444 16.46 -9.82 9.82
C GLU A 444 16.21 -9.82 8.31
N SER A 445 16.45 -8.69 7.62
CA SER A 445 16.39 -8.63 6.15
C SER A 445 17.55 -9.41 5.51
N LYS A 446 18.76 -9.33 6.07
CA LYS A 446 19.92 -10.16 5.66
C LYS A 446 19.64 -11.64 5.92
N ASN A 447 19.10 -11.97 7.09
CA ASN A 447 18.71 -13.34 7.46
C ASN A 447 17.62 -13.88 6.53
N TRP A 448 16.61 -13.07 6.19
CA TRP A 448 15.55 -13.42 5.26
C TRP A 448 16.09 -13.71 3.84
N LYS A 449 16.99 -12.87 3.33
CA LYS A 449 17.64 -13.08 2.02
C LYS A 449 18.41 -14.39 1.98
N PHE A 450 19.19 -14.69 3.02
CA PHE A 450 19.89 -15.98 3.15
C PHE A 450 18.89 -17.16 3.20
N PHE A 451 17.84 -17.05 4.01
CA PHE A 451 16.80 -18.09 4.15
C PHE A 451 16.10 -18.40 2.82
N LEU A 452 15.84 -17.40 1.98
CA LEU A 452 15.27 -17.62 0.64
C LEU A 452 16.22 -18.43 -0.26
N GLY A 453 17.53 -18.28 -0.08
CA GLY A 453 18.55 -19.05 -0.82
C GLY A 453 18.62 -20.54 -0.47
N ILE A 454 18.20 -20.93 0.74
CA ILE A 454 18.17 -22.33 1.17
C ILE A 454 17.21 -23.13 0.25
N PRO A 455 17.57 -24.33 -0.24
CA PRO A 455 16.67 -25.15 -1.06
C PRO A 455 15.36 -25.52 -0.35
N GLU A 456 14.28 -25.66 -1.14
CA GLU A 456 13.02 -26.18 -0.63
C GLU A 456 13.11 -27.71 -0.46
N VAL A 457 12.36 -28.27 0.50
CA VAL A 457 12.29 -29.72 0.68
C VAL A 457 11.56 -30.33 -0.51
N ASN A 458 12.05 -31.48 -1.00
CA ASN A 458 11.36 -32.21 -2.05
C ASN A 458 9.94 -32.57 -1.61
N ARG A 459 8.95 -32.08 -2.36
CA ARG A 459 7.53 -32.29 -2.07
C ARG A 459 7.16 -33.76 -1.90
N LYS A 460 7.79 -34.67 -2.66
CA LYS A 460 7.53 -36.12 -2.61
C LYS A 460 7.91 -36.75 -1.26
N GLU A 461 8.80 -36.12 -0.51
CA GLU A 461 9.21 -36.59 0.82
C GLU A 461 8.22 -36.14 1.91
N LEU A 462 7.30 -35.21 1.62
CA LEU A 462 6.43 -34.61 2.62
C LEU A 462 5.06 -35.31 2.70
N LYS A 463 4.66 -35.73 3.91
CA LYS A 463 3.28 -36.13 4.19
C LYS A 463 2.36 -34.91 4.22
N LEU A 464 1.69 -34.64 3.09
CA LEU A 464 0.85 -33.46 2.89
C LEU A 464 -0.39 -33.38 3.81
N SER A 465 -0.82 -34.52 4.39
CA SER A 465 -1.90 -34.55 5.39
C SER A 465 -1.46 -34.14 6.80
N ALA A 466 -0.16 -33.92 7.04
CA ALA A 466 0.38 -33.54 8.34
C ALA A 466 0.80 -32.06 8.36
N VAL A 467 0.20 -31.27 9.26
CA VAL A 467 0.52 -29.83 9.47
C VAL A 467 2.03 -29.60 9.67
N ARG A 468 2.70 -30.51 10.38
CA ARG A 468 4.14 -30.44 10.64
C ARG A 468 4.99 -30.54 9.36
N ASN A 469 4.50 -31.17 8.30
CA ASN A 469 5.21 -31.27 7.03
C ASN A 469 4.80 -30.14 6.06
N VAL A 470 3.53 -29.73 6.10
CA VAL A 470 3.02 -28.61 5.26
C VAL A 470 3.79 -27.30 5.48
N GLN A 471 4.32 -27.06 6.68
CA GLN A 471 5.13 -25.86 6.97
C GLN A 471 6.38 -25.71 6.09
N PHE A 472 6.88 -26.81 5.50
CA PHE A 472 8.06 -26.84 4.64
C PHE A 472 7.75 -26.64 3.15
N LEU A 473 6.48 -26.54 2.79
CA LEU A 473 6.08 -26.25 1.41
C LEU A 473 6.22 -24.75 1.13
N GLN A 474 6.81 -24.42 -0.02
CA GLN A 474 6.85 -23.04 -0.49
C GLN A 474 5.42 -22.50 -0.67
N PRO A 475 5.06 -21.37 -0.04
CA PRO A 475 3.81 -20.68 -0.34
C PRO A 475 3.90 -20.00 -1.70
N LEU A 476 2.86 -20.18 -2.53
CA LEU A 476 2.71 -19.53 -3.84
C LEU A 476 1.66 -18.40 -3.82
N PHE A 477 1.28 -17.99 -2.62
CA PHE A 477 0.47 -16.81 -2.33
C PHE A 477 1.11 -16.09 -1.14
N GLU A 478 1.72 -14.93 -1.37
CA GLU A 478 2.55 -14.25 -0.39
C GLU A 478 2.37 -12.72 -0.39
N PHE A 479 2.50 -12.12 0.80
CA PHE A 479 2.58 -10.66 0.99
C PHE A 479 1.38 -9.86 0.44
N SER A 480 0.20 -10.49 0.40
CA SER A 480 -1.03 -9.86 -0.13
C SER A 480 -1.41 -8.55 0.57
N GLY A 481 -2.21 -7.73 -0.10
CA GLY A 481 -2.78 -6.50 0.44
C GLY A 481 -3.90 -6.70 1.49
N ALA A 482 -4.11 -7.93 1.99
CA ALA A 482 -5.13 -8.23 2.97
C ALA A 482 -4.86 -7.57 4.34
N CYS A 483 -5.91 -7.40 5.14
CA CYS A 483 -5.82 -6.83 6.49
C CYS A 483 -4.85 -7.61 7.39
N ALA A 484 -4.27 -6.92 8.38
CA ALA A 484 -3.54 -7.57 9.45
C ALA A 484 -4.46 -8.58 10.17
N GLY A 485 -4.07 -9.86 10.16
CA GLY A 485 -4.89 -10.92 10.77
C GLY A 485 -6.09 -11.38 9.93
N CYS A 486 -6.05 -11.20 8.61
CA CYS A 486 -7.11 -11.66 7.70
C CYS A 486 -7.43 -13.16 7.91
N GLY A 487 -8.72 -13.49 7.99
CA GLY A 487 -9.19 -14.87 8.16
C GLY A 487 -9.24 -15.69 6.88
N GLU A 488 -9.13 -15.08 5.69
CA GLU A 488 -9.26 -15.76 4.39
C GLU A 488 -7.91 -16.28 3.88
N THR A 489 -6.88 -15.43 3.90
CA THR A 489 -5.60 -15.69 3.23
C THR A 489 -4.79 -16.88 3.77
N PRO A 490 -4.88 -17.31 5.05
CA PRO A 490 -4.23 -18.56 5.48
C PRO A 490 -4.72 -19.78 4.68
N TYR A 491 -6.00 -19.82 4.29
CA TYR A 491 -6.58 -20.89 3.48
C TYR A 491 -6.08 -20.82 2.03
N VAL A 492 -6.07 -19.63 1.44
CA VAL A 492 -5.56 -19.41 0.07
C VAL A 492 -4.07 -19.75 -0.03
N LYS A 493 -3.27 -19.34 0.97
CA LYS A 493 -1.87 -19.73 1.11
C LYS A 493 -1.72 -21.24 1.18
N LEU A 494 -2.51 -21.93 2.00
CA LEU A 494 -2.48 -23.39 2.11
C LEU A 494 -2.82 -24.07 0.77
N LEU A 495 -3.85 -23.60 0.07
CA LEU A 495 -4.19 -24.08 -1.28
C LEU A 495 -3.00 -23.94 -2.23
N SER A 496 -2.36 -22.77 -2.23
CA SER A 496 -1.18 -22.50 -3.06
C SER A 496 -0.01 -23.43 -2.73
N GLN A 497 0.20 -23.76 -1.44
CA GLN A 497 1.21 -24.71 -1.00
C GLN A 497 0.88 -26.14 -1.44
N LEU A 498 -0.39 -26.50 -1.53
CA LEU A 498 -0.82 -27.86 -1.83
C LEU A 498 -0.95 -28.16 -3.33
N PHE A 499 -1.36 -27.17 -4.12
CA PHE A 499 -1.74 -27.38 -5.53
C PHE A 499 -1.25 -26.28 -6.47
N GLY A 500 -0.51 -25.28 -5.96
CA GLY A 500 -0.22 -24.06 -6.71
C GLY A 500 0.68 -24.25 -7.92
N ASP A 501 1.42 -25.36 -8.02
CA ASP A 501 2.22 -25.72 -9.19
C ASP A 501 1.38 -26.07 -10.43
N ARG A 502 0.06 -26.23 -10.27
CA ARG A 502 -0.88 -26.62 -11.34
C ARG A 502 -2.29 -26.04 -11.17
N ALA A 503 -2.43 -25.02 -10.33
CA ALA A 503 -3.74 -24.44 -10.03
C ALA A 503 -4.14 -23.39 -11.08
N VAL A 504 -5.43 -23.39 -11.44
CA VAL A 504 -6.08 -22.32 -12.20
C VAL A 504 -7.21 -21.77 -11.32
N ILE A 505 -7.21 -20.46 -11.09
CA ILE A 505 -8.05 -19.77 -10.11
C ILE A 505 -8.99 -18.81 -10.84
N ALA A 506 -10.27 -19.18 -10.90
CA ALA A 506 -11.37 -18.24 -11.14
C ALA A 506 -11.79 -17.63 -9.80
N ASN A 507 -11.62 -16.32 -9.66
CA ASN A 507 -11.87 -15.60 -8.42
C ASN A 507 -13.03 -14.61 -8.57
N ALA A 508 -14.08 -14.76 -7.75
CA ALA A 508 -15.20 -13.83 -7.74
C ALA A 508 -14.76 -12.45 -7.25
N THR A 509 -15.45 -11.40 -7.68
CA THR A 509 -15.20 -10.06 -7.15
C THR A 509 -15.54 -10.00 -5.66
N GLY A 510 -14.61 -9.50 -4.84
CA GLY A 510 -14.79 -9.43 -3.39
C GLY A 510 -13.47 -9.22 -2.69
N CYS A 511 -13.40 -9.51 -1.38
CA CYS A 511 -12.15 -9.38 -0.62
C CYS A 511 -11.00 -10.14 -1.28
N SER A 512 -11.30 -11.35 -1.78
CA SER A 512 -10.34 -12.24 -2.42
C SER A 512 -9.79 -11.71 -3.74
N SER A 513 -10.59 -11.03 -4.56
CA SER A 513 -10.06 -10.38 -5.76
C SER A 513 -9.24 -9.13 -5.42
N ILE A 514 -9.64 -8.38 -4.39
CA ILE A 514 -8.89 -7.20 -3.95
C ILE A 514 -7.53 -7.59 -3.36
N TYR A 515 -7.44 -8.49 -2.38
CA TYR A 515 -6.12 -8.88 -1.89
C TYR A 515 -5.36 -9.76 -2.87
N GLY A 516 -6.05 -10.42 -3.81
CA GLY A 516 -5.51 -11.42 -4.74
C GLY A 516 -5.04 -10.85 -6.07
N GLY A 517 -5.50 -9.67 -6.46
CA GLY A 517 -5.20 -9.10 -7.78
C GLY A 517 -5.32 -7.58 -7.86
N ASN A 518 -5.25 -6.86 -6.73
CA ASN A 518 -5.26 -5.40 -6.76
C ASN A 518 -3.91 -4.82 -7.19
N LEU A 519 -3.89 -4.31 -8.41
CA LEU A 519 -2.74 -3.66 -9.03
C LEU A 519 -2.19 -2.50 -8.17
N PRO A 520 -0.87 -2.26 -8.20
CA PRO A 520 0.09 -2.75 -9.20
C PRO A 520 0.84 -4.04 -8.82
N THR A 521 0.51 -4.67 -7.70
CA THR A 521 1.20 -5.89 -7.23
C THR A 521 0.25 -7.06 -7.03
N THR A 522 0.73 -8.27 -7.33
CA THR A 522 -0.02 -9.52 -7.25
C THR A 522 0.69 -10.49 -6.29
N PRO A 523 -0.05 -11.12 -5.35
CA PRO A 523 0.52 -12.06 -4.37
C PRO A 523 0.72 -13.47 -4.89
N TRP A 524 0.09 -13.82 -6.01
CA TRP A 524 0.24 -15.12 -6.67
C TRP A 524 1.62 -15.21 -7.29
N THR A 525 2.44 -16.15 -6.85
CA THR A 525 3.83 -16.31 -7.29
C THR A 525 4.06 -17.72 -7.84
N PHE A 526 5.29 -18.00 -8.27
CA PHE A 526 5.69 -19.26 -8.88
C PHE A 526 6.89 -19.87 -8.16
N ASN A 527 7.06 -21.18 -8.31
CA ASN A 527 8.19 -21.93 -7.77
C ASN A 527 9.44 -21.74 -8.64
N LYS A 528 10.55 -22.39 -8.28
CA LYS A 528 11.82 -22.32 -9.05
C LYS A 528 11.74 -22.88 -10.47
N GLU A 529 10.71 -23.67 -10.79
CA GLU A 529 10.43 -24.18 -12.15
C GLU A 529 9.58 -23.21 -12.99
N GLY A 530 9.20 -22.04 -12.43
CA GLY A 530 8.30 -21.09 -13.09
C GLY A 530 6.83 -21.48 -13.05
N LYS A 531 6.46 -22.51 -12.27
CA LYS A 531 5.07 -22.98 -12.13
C LYS A 531 4.39 -22.31 -10.95
N GLY A 532 3.22 -21.74 -11.18
CA GLY A 532 2.42 -21.08 -10.16
C GLY A 532 0.95 -20.98 -10.56
N PRO A 533 0.08 -20.51 -9.67
CA PRO A 533 -1.34 -20.39 -9.97
C PRO A 533 -1.60 -19.38 -11.10
N ALA A 534 -2.32 -19.80 -12.13
CA ALA A 534 -2.91 -18.88 -13.09
C ALA A 534 -4.18 -18.27 -12.47
N TRP A 535 -4.25 -16.95 -12.34
CA TRP A 535 -5.35 -16.27 -11.64
C TRP A 535 -6.09 -15.30 -12.55
N SER A 536 -7.41 -15.30 -12.46
CA SER A 536 -8.25 -14.31 -13.14
C SER A 536 -9.52 -14.00 -12.34
N ASN A 537 -10.00 -12.78 -12.49
CA ASN A 537 -11.27 -12.29 -11.96
C ASN A 537 -12.10 -11.75 -13.12
N SER A 538 -13.23 -12.41 -13.41
CA SER A 538 -14.22 -11.93 -14.36
C SER A 538 -15.10 -10.88 -13.67
N LEU A 539 -16.32 -11.25 -13.25
CA LEU A 539 -17.25 -10.36 -12.57
C LEU A 539 -17.61 -10.91 -11.18
N PHE A 540 -18.57 -10.24 -10.54
CA PHE A 540 -19.03 -10.65 -9.22
C PHE A 540 -19.98 -11.85 -9.30
N GLU A 541 -20.83 -11.82 -10.32
CA GLU A 541 -22.00 -12.67 -10.52
C GLU A 541 -21.73 -13.95 -11.31
N ASP A 542 -20.61 -14.06 -12.02
CA ASP A 542 -20.35 -15.10 -13.03
C ASP A 542 -19.20 -16.07 -12.67
N ASN A 543 -18.69 -16.01 -11.44
CA ASN A 543 -17.45 -16.70 -11.10
C ASN A 543 -17.51 -18.23 -11.29
N ALA A 544 -18.66 -18.84 -11.04
CA ALA A 544 -18.81 -20.28 -11.17
C ALA A 544 -18.80 -20.70 -12.64
N GLU A 545 -19.51 -19.96 -13.48
CA GLU A 545 -19.60 -20.11 -14.93
C GLU A 545 -18.25 -19.82 -15.59
N PHE A 546 -17.54 -18.80 -15.11
CA PHE A 546 -16.19 -18.47 -15.56
C PHE A 546 -15.21 -19.60 -15.27
N GLY A 547 -15.20 -20.13 -14.03
CA GLY A 547 -14.40 -21.29 -13.67
C GLY A 547 -14.80 -22.57 -14.41
N PHE A 548 -16.10 -22.75 -14.69
CA PHE A 548 -16.58 -23.86 -15.51
C PHE A 548 -16.08 -23.77 -16.95
N GLY A 549 -16.10 -22.57 -17.54
CA GLY A 549 -15.54 -22.32 -18.87
C GLY A 549 -14.03 -22.66 -18.94
N MET A 550 -13.26 -22.27 -17.92
CA MET A 550 -11.84 -22.67 -17.82
C MET A 550 -11.70 -24.19 -17.78
N ARG A 551 -12.55 -24.89 -17.01
CA ARG A 551 -12.49 -26.35 -16.91
C ARG A 551 -12.79 -27.02 -18.25
N LEU A 552 -13.84 -26.59 -18.94
CA LEU A 552 -14.20 -27.12 -20.27
C LEU A 552 -13.05 -26.95 -21.28
N ALA A 553 -12.39 -25.78 -21.26
CA ALA A 553 -11.26 -25.52 -22.12
C ALA A 553 -10.07 -26.45 -21.82
N ILE A 554 -9.74 -26.65 -20.54
CA ILE A 554 -8.65 -27.55 -20.11
C ILE A 554 -8.96 -29.00 -20.49
N ASP A 555 -10.19 -29.47 -20.27
CA ASP A 555 -10.60 -30.82 -20.64
C ASP A 555 -10.46 -31.02 -22.15
N LYS A 556 -10.91 -30.05 -22.96
CA LYS A 556 -10.80 -30.16 -24.41
C LYS A 556 -9.35 -30.11 -24.91
N GLN A 557 -8.51 -29.30 -24.29
CA GLN A 557 -7.08 -29.27 -24.59
C GLN A 557 -6.40 -30.60 -24.25
N PHE A 558 -6.78 -31.24 -23.14
CA PHE A 558 -6.28 -32.54 -22.75
C PHE A 558 -6.71 -33.64 -23.72
N GLU A 559 -7.99 -33.69 -24.10
CA GLU A 559 -8.48 -34.59 -25.15
C GLU A 559 -7.69 -34.42 -26.44
N TYR A 560 -7.51 -33.18 -26.89
CA TYR A 560 -6.79 -32.89 -28.12
C TYR A 560 -5.30 -33.32 -28.04
N ALA A 561 -4.66 -33.14 -26.88
CA ALA A 561 -3.31 -33.62 -26.66
C ALA A 561 -3.20 -35.15 -26.77
N LEU A 562 -4.18 -35.90 -26.25
CA LEU A 562 -4.24 -37.36 -26.38
C LEU A 562 -4.49 -37.80 -27.84
N GLU A 563 -5.38 -37.11 -28.55
CA GLU A 563 -5.62 -37.36 -29.99
C GLU A 563 -4.34 -37.14 -30.82
N LEU A 564 -3.57 -36.09 -30.50
CA LEU A 564 -2.28 -35.83 -31.15
C LEU A 564 -1.23 -36.90 -30.78
N LEU A 565 -1.19 -37.33 -29.52
CA LEU A 565 -0.28 -38.37 -29.06
C LEU A 565 -0.53 -39.69 -29.80
N ASP A 566 -1.80 -40.08 -29.96
CA ASP A 566 -2.18 -41.29 -30.73
C ASP A 566 -1.78 -41.18 -32.20
N ARG A 567 -2.02 -40.03 -32.84
CA ARG A 567 -1.60 -39.77 -34.23
C ARG A 567 -0.10 -39.86 -34.43
N LEU A 568 0.68 -39.47 -33.42
CA LEU A 568 2.15 -39.52 -33.43
C LEU A 568 2.71 -40.83 -32.85
N SER A 569 1.85 -41.83 -32.58
CA SER A 569 2.26 -43.09 -31.95
C SER A 569 3.27 -43.90 -32.77
N SER A 570 3.29 -43.74 -34.10
CA SER A 570 4.30 -44.34 -34.96
C SER A 570 5.70 -43.78 -34.73
N ASP A 571 5.79 -42.49 -34.37
CA ASP A 571 7.05 -41.77 -34.23
C ASP A 571 7.58 -41.84 -32.78
N ILE A 572 6.66 -41.86 -31.80
CA ILE A 572 6.98 -41.85 -30.37
C ILE A 572 7.11 -43.27 -29.79
N GLY A 573 6.47 -44.25 -30.43
CA GLY A 573 6.39 -45.64 -29.98
C GLY A 573 5.09 -45.92 -29.21
N LYS A 574 4.36 -46.96 -29.64
CA LYS A 574 3.03 -47.30 -29.12
C LYS A 574 3.02 -47.67 -27.63
N ASP A 575 4.09 -48.29 -27.14
CA ASP A 575 4.18 -48.68 -25.74
C ASP A 575 4.23 -47.45 -24.82
N LEU A 576 4.99 -46.42 -25.21
CA LEU A 576 5.10 -45.16 -24.44
C LEU A 576 3.81 -44.32 -24.51
N VAL A 577 3.04 -44.43 -25.60
CA VAL A 577 1.73 -43.77 -25.74
C VAL A 577 0.66 -44.44 -24.85
N GLY A 578 0.85 -45.72 -24.51
CA GLY A 578 -0.09 -46.49 -23.68
C GLY A 578 0.15 -46.39 -22.16
N GLU A 579 1.28 -45.82 -21.72
CA GLU A 579 1.59 -45.49 -20.31
C GLU A 579 0.89 -44.20 -19.86
#